data_AF-A0A0W0ZJ39-F1
#
_entry.id   AF-A0A0W0ZJ39-F1
#
_cell.length_a   1.000
_cell.length_b   1.000
_cell.length_c   1.000
_cell.angle_alpha   90.00
_cell.angle_beta   90.00
_cell.angle_gamma   90.00
#
_symmetry.space_group_name_H-M   'P 1'
#
loop_
_entity.id
_entity.type
_entity.pdbx_description
1 polymer ?
#
loop_
_entity_poly.entity_id
_entity_poly.type
_entity_poly.pdbx_seq_one_letter_code
_entity_poly.pdbx_strand_id
1 'polypeptide(L)'
;MAMDKIDELLEQQKKWEELIQQTAQAQKKMLEIMLQLRKEIISLSQLKKDFPDSVKINARISQCDQLLEQSSEMVNEMKKQLAEFREQKKALNELMKNFVEPTLLESSSSPKL
;
A
#
# COMPACT_ATOMS: atom_id res chain seq x y z
N MET A 1 -7.25 32.78 -1.36
CA MET A 1 -6.03 33.55 -1.02
C MET A 1 -4.84 32.63 -1.23
N ALA A 2 -3.63 33.10 -1.53
CA ALA A 2 -2.50 32.21 -1.84
C ALA A 2 -2.19 31.22 -0.70
N MET A 3 -2.42 31.64 0.55
CA MET A 3 -2.28 30.82 1.76
C MET A 3 -3.22 29.61 1.76
N ASP A 4 -4.50 29.80 1.43
CA ASP A 4 -5.49 28.70 1.37
C ASP A 4 -5.07 27.59 0.40
N LYS A 5 -4.42 27.96 -0.71
CA LYS A 5 -3.91 27.00 -1.70
C LYS A 5 -2.69 26.23 -1.17
N ILE A 6 -1.84 26.87 -0.38
CA ILE A 6 -0.68 26.21 0.24
C ILE A 6 -1.16 25.19 1.28
N ASP A 7 -2.13 25.57 2.10
CA ASP A 7 -2.71 24.67 3.11
C ASP A 7 -3.39 23.45 2.45
N GLU A 8 -4.10 23.65 1.35
CA GLU A 8 -4.70 22.57 0.56
C GLU A 8 -3.63 21.59 0.01
N LEU A 9 -2.52 22.10 -0.53
CA LEU A 9 -1.44 21.27 -1.04
C LEU A 9 -0.73 20.48 0.08
N LEU A 10 -0.53 21.10 1.25
CA LEU A 10 0.03 20.42 2.42
C LEU A 10 -0.91 19.32 2.94
N GLU A 11 -2.22 19.56 2.92
CA GLU A 11 -3.21 18.55 3.30
C GLU A 11 -3.21 17.38 2.31
N GLN A 12 -3.17 17.65 1.01
CA GLN A 12 -3.05 16.63 -0.03
C GLN A 12 -1.77 15.81 0.13
N GLN A 13 -0.65 16.44 0.48
CA GLN A 13 0.63 15.76 0.70
C GLN A 13 0.54 14.77 1.87
N LYS A 14 -0.10 15.17 2.97
CA LYS A 14 -0.35 14.29 4.13
C LYS A 14 -1.27 13.13 3.74
N LYS A 15 -2.34 13.39 3.00
CA LYS A 15 -3.24 12.33 2.51
C LYS A 15 -2.52 11.29 1.66
N TRP A 16 -1.61 11.71 0.77
CA TRP A 16 -0.79 10.78 0.01
C TRP A 16 0.15 9.95 0.88
N GLU A 17 0.79 10.57 1.87
CA GLU A 17 1.63 9.83 2.82
C GLU A 17 0.82 8.78 3.60
N GLU A 18 -0.34 9.16 4.11
CA GLU A 18 -1.25 8.26 4.83
C GLU A 18 -1.71 7.10 3.95
N LEU A 19 -2.14 7.37 2.71
CA LEU A 19 -2.53 6.34 1.75
C LEU A 19 -1.38 5.37 1.45
N ILE A 20 -0.18 5.89 1.20
CA ILE A 20 1.01 5.04 0.96
C ILE A 20 1.28 4.16 2.18
N GLN A 21 1.23 4.71 3.39
CA GLN A 21 1.48 3.95 4.62
C GLN A 21 0.41 2.88 4.86
N GLN A 22 -0.87 3.22 4.71
CA GLN A 22 -1.98 2.28 4.89
C GLN A 22 -1.91 1.14 3.86
N THR A 23 -1.70 1.45 2.59
CA THR A 23 -1.58 0.43 1.53
C THR A 23 -0.35 -0.45 1.73
N ALA A 24 0.79 0.11 2.15
CA ALA A 24 1.98 -0.67 2.46
C ALA A 24 1.76 -1.60 3.67
N GLN A 25 1.05 -1.14 4.70
CA GLN A 25 0.71 -1.96 5.85
C GLN A 25 -0.27 -3.07 5.47
N ALA A 26 -1.29 -2.78 4.66
CA ALA A 26 -2.22 -3.79 4.15
C ALA A 26 -1.50 -4.85 3.31
N GLN A 27 -0.59 -4.43 2.43
CA GLN A 27 0.25 -5.33 1.65
C GLN A 27 1.10 -6.24 2.55
N LYS A 28 1.71 -5.70 3.61
CA LYS A 28 2.49 -6.50 4.57
C LYS A 28 1.62 -7.56 5.26
N LYS A 29 0.45 -7.17 5.77
CA LYS A 29 -0.49 -8.11 6.40
C LYS A 29 -0.94 -9.21 5.44
N MET A 30 -1.17 -8.88 4.18
CA MET A 30 -1.54 -9.87 3.16
C MET A 30 -0.40 -10.87 2.91
N LEU A 31 0.84 -10.39 2.82
CA LEU A 31 2.01 -11.27 2.70
C LEU A 31 2.16 -12.22 3.91
N GLU A 32 1.87 -11.74 5.12
CA GLU A 32 1.85 -12.58 6.32
C GLU A 32 0.77 -13.67 6.24
N ILE A 33 -0.44 -13.33 5.77
CA ILE A 33 -1.52 -14.30 5.53
C ILE A 33 -1.07 -15.37 4.52
N MET A 34 -0.47 -14.97 3.40
CA MET A 34 0.06 -15.91 2.40
C MET A 34 1.10 -16.86 3.00
N LEU A 35 1.97 -16.38 3.89
CA LEU A 35 2.93 -17.25 4.58
C LEU A 35 2.23 -18.27 5.48
N GLN A 36 1.16 -17.89 6.18
CA GLN A 36 0.39 -18.82 7.01
C GLN A 36 -0.34 -19.87 6.16
N LEU A 37 -0.95 -19.47 5.04
CA LEU A 37 -1.59 -20.40 4.12
C LEU A 37 -0.61 -21.44 3.56
N ARG A 38 0.61 -21.02 3.19
CA ARG A 38 1.67 -21.94 2.74
C ARG A 38 2.06 -22.93 3.83
N LYS A 39 2.20 -22.48 5.09
CA LYS A 39 2.47 -23.36 6.22
C LYS A 39 1.34 -24.36 6.43
N GLU A 40 0.09 -23.91 6.33
CA GLU A 40 -1.08 -24.77 6.45
C GLU A 40 -1.09 -25.86 5.35
N ILE A 41 -0.82 -25.49 4.10
CA ILE A 41 -0.71 -26.45 2.99
C ILE A 41 0.38 -27.49 3.25
N ILE A 42 1.55 -27.08 3.76
CA ILE A 42 2.64 -28.01 4.11
C ILE A 42 2.17 -28.99 5.19
N SER A 43 1.55 -28.50 6.26
CA SER A 43 1.02 -29.34 7.34
C SER A 43 -0.07 -30.30 6.85
N LEU A 44 -0.99 -29.82 6.01
CA LEU A 44 -2.03 -30.65 5.40
C LEU A 44 -1.46 -31.70 4.46
N SER A 45 -0.43 -31.35 3.70
CA SER A 45 0.27 -32.28 2.80
C SER A 45 1.00 -33.37 3.58
N GLN A 46 1.52 -33.05 4.77
CA GLN A 46 2.09 -34.06 5.66
C GLN A 46 1.00 -34.96 6.25
N LEU A 47 -0.10 -34.38 6.76
CA LEU A 47 -1.24 -35.14 7.27
C LEU A 47 -1.88 -36.04 6.19
N LYS A 48 -1.84 -35.61 4.93
CA LYS A 48 -2.34 -36.39 3.79
C LYS A 48 -1.61 -37.72 3.62
N LYS A 49 -0.35 -37.81 4.02
CA LYS A 49 0.42 -39.07 3.96
C LYS A 49 -0.15 -40.12 4.92
N ASP A 50 -0.64 -39.68 6.08
CA ASP A 50 -1.25 -40.55 7.08
C ASP A 50 -2.72 -40.87 6.73
N PHE A 51 -3.37 -40.00 5.96
CA PHE A 51 -4.78 -40.14 5.54
C PHE A 51 -4.96 -39.98 4.02
N PRO A 52 -4.42 -40.92 3.21
CA PRO A 52 -4.32 -40.79 1.75
C PRO A 52 -5.65 -40.73 1.02
N ASP A 53 -6.75 -41.19 1.64
CA ASP A 53 -8.10 -41.15 1.04
C ASP A 53 -8.97 -40.00 1.57
N SER A 54 -8.46 -39.18 2.49
CA SER A 54 -9.24 -38.08 3.06
C SER A 54 -9.54 -37.00 2.02
N VAL A 55 -10.81 -36.91 1.63
CA VAL A 55 -11.37 -35.86 0.76
C VAL A 55 -11.37 -34.49 1.46
N LYS A 56 -11.56 -34.47 2.79
CA LYS A 56 -11.56 -33.22 3.58
C LYS A 56 -10.21 -32.51 3.54
N ILE A 57 -9.11 -33.28 3.63
CA ILE A 57 -7.75 -32.73 3.53
C ILE A 57 -7.53 -32.14 2.13
N ASN A 58 -7.92 -32.87 1.08
CA ASN A 58 -7.80 -32.39 -0.30
C ASN A 58 -8.59 -31.09 -0.51
N ALA A 59 -9.85 -31.05 -0.06
CA ALA A 59 -10.68 -29.85 -0.16
C ALA A 59 -10.06 -28.65 0.56
N ARG A 60 -9.47 -28.87 1.75
CA ARG A 60 -8.82 -27.78 2.49
C ARG A 60 -7.55 -27.28 1.80
N ILE A 61 -6.72 -28.16 1.26
CA ILE A 61 -5.55 -27.76 0.46
C ILE A 61 -6.00 -26.91 -0.74
N SER A 62 -7.01 -27.36 -1.49
CA SER A 62 -7.53 -26.59 -2.63
C SER A 62 -8.09 -25.23 -2.23
N GLN A 63 -8.74 -25.12 -1.07
CA GLN A 63 -9.18 -23.82 -0.53
C GLN A 63 -7.99 -22.91 -0.19
N CYS A 64 -6.95 -23.44 0.44
CA CYS A 64 -5.74 -22.67 0.73
C CYS A 64 -5.05 -22.19 -0.55
N ASP A 65 -4.99 -23.01 -1.60
CA ASP A 65 -4.43 -22.64 -2.91
C ASP A 65 -5.25 -21.52 -3.58
N GLN A 66 -6.58 -21.61 -3.55
CA GLN A 66 -7.45 -20.55 -4.07
C GLN A 66 -7.26 -19.23 -3.32
N LEU A 67 -7.17 -19.29 -1.99
CA LEU A 67 -6.89 -18.11 -1.16
C LEU A 67 -5.50 -17.53 -1.44
N LEU A 68 -4.49 -18.37 -1.71
CA LEU A 68 -3.16 -17.91 -2.10
C LEU A 68 -3.16 -17.18 -3.43
N GLU A 69 -3.91 -17.67 -4.42
CA GLU A 69 -4.02 -17.01 -5.72
C GLU A 69 -4.68 -15.64 -5.58
N GLN A 70 -5.84 -15.57 -4.91
CA GLN A 70 -6.54 -14.31 -4.62
C GLN A 70 -5.66 -13.32 -3.83
N SER A 71 -4.90 -13.82 -2.86
CA SER A 71 -3.96 -12.99 -2.09
C SER A 71 -2.83 -12.46 -2.95
N SER A 72 -2.33 -13.26 -3.90
CA SER A 72 -1.30 -12.87 -4.86
C SER A 72 -1.78 -11.74 -5.77
N GLU A 73 -3.00 -11.87 -6.31
CA GLU A 73 -3.65 -10.82 -7.12
C GLU A 73 -3.79 -9.52 -6.32
N MET A 74 -4.33 -9.59 -5.10
CA MET A 74 -4.47 -8.41 -4.23
C MET A 74 -3.12 -7.76 -3.90
N VAL A 75 -2.08 -8.55 -3.63
CA VAL A 75 -0.73 -8.01 -3.38
C VAL A 75 -0.20 -7.28 -4.61
N ASN A 76 -0.39 -7.85 -5.81
CA ASN A 76 0.06 -7.22 -7.05
C ASN A 76 -0.70 -5.94 -7.35
N GLU A 77 -2.00 -5.89 -7.07
CA GLU A 77 -2.78 -4.67 -7.19
C GLU A 77 -2.31 -3.58 -6.21
N MET A 78 -2.09 -3.94 -4.94
CA MET A 78 -1.52 -3.01 -3.96
C MET A 78 -0.12 -2.50 -4.37
N LYS A 79 0.71 -3.32 -5.06
CA LYS A 79 2.00 -2.85 -5.61
C LYS A 79 1.82 -1.77 -6.66
N LYS A 80 0.85 -1.93 -7.57
CA LYS A 80 0.54 -0.94 -8.60
C LYS A 80 0.06 0.37 -7.98
N GLN A 81 -0.92 0.28 -7.08
CA GLN A 81 -1.45 1.45 -6.36
C GLN A 81 -0.36 2.19 -5.57
N LEU A 82 0.54 1.47 -4.90
CA LEU A 82 1.67 2.09 -4.21
C LEU A 82 2.62 2.83 -5.15
N ALA A 83 2.85 2.30 -6.36
CA ALA A 83 3.66 2.98 -7.36
C ALA A 83 2.97 4.29 -7.82
N GLU A 84 1.69 4.21 -8.18
CA GLU A 84 0.89 5.36 -8.59
C GLU A 84 0.82 6.44 -7.50
N PHE A 85 0.57 6.06 -6.24
CA PHE A 85 0.52 7.02 -5.13
C PHE A 85 1.86 7.71 -4.90
N ARG A 86 2.98 6.98 -5.06
CA ARG A 86 4.33 7.57 -4.96
C ARG A 86 4.62 8.53 -6.10
N GLU A 87 4.16 8.24 -7.32
CA GLU A 87 4.27 9.15 -8.45
C GLU A 87 3.44 10.42 -8.24
N GLN A 88 2.19 10.29 -7.78
CA GLN A 88 1.33 11.44 -7.47
C GLN A 88 1.91 12.30 -6.34
N LYS A 89 2.41 11.66 -5.28
CA LYS A 89 3.11 12.37 -4.20
C LYS A 89 4.36 13.10 -4.70
N LYS A 90 5.14 12.48 -5.60
CA LYS A 90 6.32 13.10 -6.20
C LYS A 90 5.95 14.34 -7.02
N ALA A 91 4.93 14.23 -7.87
CA ALA A 91 4.43 15.35 -8.66
C ALA A 91 3.94 16.50 -7.76
N LEU A 92 3.23 16.18 -6.67
CA LEU A 92 2.80 17.16 -5.68
C LEU A 92 3.98 17.85 -4.98
N ASN A 93 5.02 17.09 -4.60
CA ASN A 93 6.23 17.66 -4.01
C ASN A 93 6.96 18.62 -4.97
N GLU A 94 7.02 18.27 -6.26
CA GLU A 94 7.59 19.13 -7.30
C GLU A 94 6.76 20.41 -7.47
N LEU A 95 5.43 20.29 -7.46
CA LEU A 95 4.52 21.44 -7.48
C LEU A 95 4.75 22.33 -6.26
N MET A 96 4.79 21.76 -5.05
CA MET A 96 5.04 22.51 -3.83
C MET A 96 6.38 23.25 -3.85
N LYS A 97 7.44 22.60 -4.35
CA LYS A 97 8.75 23.24 -4.50
C LYS A 97 8.69 24.46 -5.43
N ASN A 98 7.97 24.35 -6.54
CA ASN A 98 7.89 25.41 -7.54
C ASN A 98 6.94 26.56 -7.16
N PHE A 99 5.95 26.31 -6.30
CA PHE A 99 4.90 27.29 -5.95
C PHE A 99 4.97 27.81 -4.51
N VAL A 100 5.46 27.04 -3.55
CA VAL A 100 5.45 27.42 -2.12
C VAL A 100 6.76 28.08 -1.71
N GLU A 101 7.91 27.53 -2.12
CA GLU A 101 9.23 28.09 -1.77
C GLU A 101 9.41 29.54 -2.27
N PRO A 102 9.04 29.91 -3.51
CA PRO A 102 9.19 31.30 -3.99
C PRO A 102 8.23 32.28 -3.31
N THR A 103 6.98 31.87 -3.06
CA THR A 103 5.95 32.74 -2.47
C THR A 103 6.25 33.07 -1.00
N LEU A 104 6.86 32.14 -0.26
CA LEU A 104 7.35 32.41 1.11
C LEU A 104 8.53 33.41 1.10
N LEU A 105 9.43 33.34 0.13
CA LEU A 105 10.56 34.26 -0.01
C LEU A 105 10.13 35.69 -0.40
N GLU A 106 9.19 35.84 -1.33
CA GLU A 106 8.66 37.16 -1.72
C GLU A 106 7.88 37.83 -0.59
N SER A 107 7.07 37.08 0.18
CA SER A 107 6.32 37.61 1.32
C SER A 107 7.22 38.11 2.47
N SER A 108 8.45 37.59 2.57
CA SER A 108 9.45 38.00 3.57
C SER A 108 10.29 39.21 3.15
N SER A 109 10.21 39.62 1.88
CA SER A 109 11.07 40.65 1.28
C SER A 109 10.42 42.03 1.14
N SER A 110 9.23 42.24 1.72
CA SER A 110 8.59 43.57 1.72
C SER A 110 9.34 44.53 2.67
N PRO A 111 9.94 45.63 2.18
CA PRO A 111 10.58 46.61 3.05
C PRO A 111 9.52 47.36 3.86
N LYS A 112 9.74 47.49 5.18
CA LYS A 112 8.97 48.45 6.00
C LYS A 112 9.30 49.87 5.49
N LEU A 113 8.31 50.52 4.87
CA LEU A 113 8.27 51.97 4.65
C LEU A 113 7.94 52.69 5.96
#